data_AF-A0A5K1I4G6-F1
#
_entry.id   AF-A0A5K1I4G6-F1
#
_cell.length_a   1.000
_cell.length_b   1.000
_cell.length_c   1.000
_cell.angle_alpha   90.00
_cell.angle_beta   90.00
_cell.angle_gamma   90.00
#
_symmetry.space_group_name_H-M   'P 1'
#
loop_
_entity.id
_entity.type
_entity.pdbx_description
1 polymer ?
#
loop_
_entity_poly.entity_id
_entity_poly.type
_entity_poly.pdbx_seq_one_letter_code
_entity_poly.pdbx_strand_id
1 'polypeptide(L)'
;MFEQTFKNIDDVLWKEAGCATELDYTEQTSWLLFLKYLDDLEQRRAMNATLAGKAFDFIIDTPYQWSTWAAPRKRDGGLDHDSALTGDDLLDFVNRDLFPYLQGFRERASGPDTIEYKIGEIFSEVRNKFQSGYSLRDAL
;
A
#
# COMPACT_ATOMS: atom_id res chain seq x y z
N MET A 1 -10.94 15.24 2.25
CA MET A 1 -10.18 14.39 1.31
C MET A 1 -10.25 12.92 1.71
N PHE A 2 -10.08 12.57 3.00
CA PHE A 2 -10.19 11.19 3.50
C PHE A 2 -11.59 10.54 3.35
N GLU A 3 -12.69 11.25 3.62
CA GLU A 3 -14.04 10.65 3.55
C GLU A 3 -14.43 10.12 2.16
N GLN A 4 -13.96 10.77 1.09
CA GLN A 4 -14.30 10.32 -0.27
C GLN A 4 -13.52 9.06 -0.65
N THR A 5 -12.26 8.94 -0.22
CA THR A 5 -11.44 7.73 -0.39
C THR A 5 -12.03 6.57 0.41
N PHE A 6 -12.48 6.80 1.65
CA PHE A 6 -13.19 5.79 2.44
C PHE A 6 -14.48 5.32 1.77
N LYS A 7 -15.32 6.25 1.28
CA LYS A 7 -16.56 5.89 0.57
C LYS A 7 -16.30 5.08 -0.70
N ASN A 8 -15.29 5.45 -1.47
CA ASN A 8 -14.93 4.72 -2.68
C ASN A 8 -14.43 3.30 -2.36
N ILE A 9 -13.59 3.17 -1.31
CA ILE A 9 -13.12 1.86 -0.84
C ILE A 9 -14.29 0.99 -0.36
N ASP A 10 -15.22 1.56 0.43
CA ASP A 10 -16.40 0.84 0.94
C ASP A 10 -17.32 0.37 -0.21
N ASP A 11 -17.61 1.23 -1.19
CA ASP A 11 -18.50 0.92 -2.33
C ASP A 11 -17.93 -0.18 -3.24
N VAL A 12 -16.60 -0.25 -3.35
CA VAL A 12 -15.88 -1.24 -4.15
C VAL A 12 -15.78 -2.57 -3.41
N LEU A 13 -15.36 -2.54 -2.15
CA LEU A 13 -15.23 -3.74 -1.33
C LEU A 13 -16.58 -4.44 -1.17
N TRP A 14 -17.71 -3.72 -1.12
CA TRP A 14 -19.05 -4.34 -0.95
C TRP A 14 -19.40 -5.29 -2.09
N LYS A 15 -18.78 -5.07 -3.26
CA LYS A 15 -18.98 -5.88 -4.45
C LYS A 15 -17.92 -6.96 -4.62
N GLU A 16 -16.93 -7.01 -3.73
CA GLU A 16 -15.76 -7.88 -3.87
C GLU A 16 -16.06 -9.29 -3.35
N ALA A 17 -15.94 -10.27 -4.24
CA ALA A 17 -16.29 -11.66 -3.94
C ALA A 17 -15.46 -12.28 -2.80
N GLY A 18 -14.25 -11.76 -2.55
CA GLY A 18 -13.38 -12.20 -1.46
C GLY A 18 -13.68 -11.60 -0.08
N CYS A 19 -14.56 -10.60 0.00
CA CYS A 19 -14.93 -9.92 1.25
C CYS A 19 -16.35 -10.31 1.67
N ALA A 20 -16.47 -11.41 2.43
CA ALA A 20 -17.77 -11.97 2.80
C ALA A 20 -18.31 -11.42 4.14
N THR A 21 -17.43 -10.89 5.00
CA THR A 21 -17.77 -10.43 6.36
C THR A 21 -17.22 -9.03 6.63
N GLU A 22 -17.88 -8.21 7.45
CA GLU A 22 -17.42 -6.87 7.90
C GLU A 22 -15.97 -6.85 8.40
N LEU A 23 -15.50 -7.97 8.96
CA LEU A 23 -14.12 -8.14 9.38
C LEU A 23 -13.16 -8.16 8.19
N ASP A 24 -13.52 -8.84 7.10
CA ASP A 24 -12.74 -8.86 5.86
C ASP A 24 -12.61 -7.46 5.27
N TYR A 25 -13.70 -6.69 5.25
CA TYR A 25 -13.70 -5.30 4.81
C TYR A 25 -12.72 -4.45 5.62
N THR A 26 -12.85 -4.53 6.94
CA THR A 26 -12.00 -3.78 7.86
C THR A 26 -10.54 -4.17 7.66
N GLU A 27 -10.23 -5.45 7.49
CA GLU A 27 -8.87 -5.93 7.21
C GLU A 27 -8.33 -5.37 5.90
N GLN A 28 -9.10 -5.46 4.79
CA GLN A 28 -8.64 -5.00 3.47
C GLN A 28 -8.45 -3.48 3.41
N THR A 29 -9.40 -2.72 3.96
CA THR A 29 -9.27 -1.25 4.05
C THR A 29 -8.10 -0.85 4.95
N SER A 30 -7.87 -1.57 6.05
CA SER A 30 -6.82 -1.22 7.03
C SER A 30 -5.42 -1.31 6.44
N TRP A 31 -5.08 -2.39 5.71
CA TRP A 31 -3.73 -2.53 5.16
C TRP A 31 -3.48 -1.54 4.02
N LEU A 32 -4.49 -1.24 3.20
CA LEU A 32 -4.40 -0.22 2.15
C LEU A 32 -4.13 1.16 2.74
N LEU A 33 -4.93 1.57 3.74
CA LEU A 33 -4.76 2.85 4.41
C LEU A 33 -3.43 2.94 5.15
N PHE A 34 -2.98 1.84 5.76
CA PHE A 34 -1.69 1.78 6.42
C PHE A 34 -0.55 2.10 5.45
N LEU A 35 -0.51 1.46 4.27
CA LEU A 35 0.53 1.72 3.27
C LEU A 35 0.45 3.15 2.71
N LYS A 36 -0.76 3.64 2.43
CA LYS A 36 -0.98 5.02 1.98
C LYS A 36 -0.46 6.04 2.99
N TYR A 37 -0.75 5.82 4.26
CA TYR A 37 -0.33 6.71 5.35
C TYR A 37 1.18 6.68 5.56
N LEU A 38 1.78 5.48 5.50
CA LEU A 38 3.21 5.31 5.62
C LEU A 38 3.95 6.05 4.49
N ASP A 39 3.53 5.87 3.24
CA ASP A 39 4.08 6.58 2.08
C ASP A 39 3.98 8.11 2.26
N ASP A 40 2.81 8.64 2.63
CA ASP A 40 2.64 10.08 2.89
C ASP A 40 3.56 10.60 4.00
N LEU A 41 3.75 9.81 5.06
CA LEU A 41 4.62 10.16 6.18
C LEU A 41 6.09 10.19 5.72
N GLU A 42 6.53 9.19 4.97
CA GLU A 42 7.88 9.10 4.43
C GLU A 42 8.18 10.24 3.45
N GLN A 43 7.26 10.53 2.52
CA GLN A 43 7.40 11.64 1.58
C GLN A 43 7.55 13.00 2.30
N ARG A 44 6.78 13.23 3.36
CA ARG A 44 6.92 14.45 4.19
C ARG A 44 8.28 14.50 4.89
N ARG A 45 8.76 13.38 5.42
CA ARG A 45 10.07 13.31 6.07
C ARG A 45 11.22 13.50 5.08
N ALA A 46 11.14 12.89 3.90
CA ALA A 46 12.08 13.05 2.81
C ALA A 46 12.15 14.52 2.34
N MET A 47 11.00 15.18 2.20
CA MET A 47 10.92 16.61 1.88
C MET A 47 11.65 17.45 2.96
N ASN A 48 11.35 17.21 4.23
CA ASN A 48 11.99 17.93 5.34
C ASN A 48 13.51 17.70 5.39
N ALA A 49 13.97 16.47 5.15
CA ALA A 49 15.39 16.13 5.10
C ALA A 49 16.08 16.85 3.94
N THR A 50 15.46 16.86 2.75
CA THR A 50 15.94 17.57 1.57
C THR A 50 16.11 19.06 1.84
N LEU A 51 15.11 19.70 2.45
CA LEU A 51 15.17 21.11 2.84
C LEU A 51 16.26 21.39 3.90
N ALA A 52 16.55 20.41 4.75
CA ALA A 52 17.63 20.48 5.74
C ALA A 52 19.01 20.08 5.17
N GLY A 53 19.12 19.74 3.88
CA GLY A 53 20.35 19.28 3.25
C GLY A 53 20.84 17.91 3.75
N LYS A 54 19.93 17.06 4.26
CA LYS A 54 20.22 15.72 4.77
C LYS A 54 19.75 14.66 3.79
N ALA A 55 20.48 13.56 3.72
CA ALA A 55 19.99 12.34 3.08
C ALA A 55 18.81 11.76 3.88
N PHE A 56 17.90 11.09 3.18
CA PHE A 56 16.78 10.38 3.77
C PHE A 56 16.69 8.98 3.15
N ASP A 57 16.73 7.97 4.00
CA ASP A 57 16.56 6.58 3.60
C ASP A 57 15.10 6.19 3.85
N PHE A 58 14.44 5.71 2.79
CA PHE A 58 13.07 5.20 2.89
C PHE A 58 13.07 3.81 3.54
N ILE A 59 12.03 3.53 4.30
CA ILE A 59 11.74 2.24 4.93
C ILE A 59 11.34 1.24 3.85
N ILE A 60 10.45 1.64 2.94
CA ILE A 60 9.97 0.83 1.82
C ILE A 60 10.74 1.17 0.55
N ASP A 61 11.27 0.16 -0.12
CA ASP A 61 11.97 0.33 -1.40
C ASP A 61 11.03 0.83 -2.50
N THR A 62 11.57 1.63 -3.42
CA THR A 62 10.80 2.36 -4.44
C THR A 62 9.76 1.52 -5.20
N PRO A 63 10.03 0.27 -5.63
CA PRO A 63 9.02 -0.53 -6.35
C PRO A 63 7.76 -0.84 -5.51
N TYR A 64 7.88 -0.85 -4.19
CA TYR A 64 6.83 -1.23 -3.25
C TYR A 64 6.16 -0.03 -2.56
N GLN A 65 6.68 1.18 -2.78
CA GLN A 65 6.08 2.42 -2.28
C GLN A 65 4.69 2.63 -2.90
N TRP A 66 3.72 3.09 -2.11
CA TRP A 66 2.34 3.32 -2.56
C TRP A 66 2.30 4.24 -3.79
N SER A 67 3.09 5.30 -3.76
CA SER A 67 3.19 6.26 -4.87
C SER A 67 3.70 5.67 -6.18
N THR A 68 4.33 4.49 -6.16
CA THR A 68 4.84 3.79 -7.35
C THR A 68 3.80 2.85 -7.97
N TRP A 69 3.24 1.93 -7.19
CA TRP A 69 2.36 0.88 -7.75
C TRP A 69 0.87 1.24 -7.63
N ALA A 70 0.47 1.89 -6.54
CA ALA A 70 -0.93 2.16 -6.23
C ALA A 70 -1.42 3.45 -6.87
N ALA A 71 -0.63 4.51 -6.84
CA ALA A 71 -1.01 5.79 -7.45
C ALA A 71 0.17 6.43 -8.21
N PRO A 72 0.68 5.77 -9.27
CA PRO A 72 1.74 6.35 -10.09
C PRO A 72 1.27 7.67 -10.68
N ARG A 73 2.11 8.71 -10.60
CA ARG A 73 1.78 10.03 -11.11
C ARG A 73 2.67 10.42 -12.28
N LYS A 74 2.06 11.00 -13.31
CA LYS A 74 2.75 11.71 -14.39
C LYS A 74 3.38 12.99 -13.83
N ARG A 75 4.31 13.58 -14.59
CA ARG A 75 4.98 14.84 -14.21
C ARG A 75 4.02 16.02 -14.01
N ASP A 76 2.84 15.95 -14.61
CA ASP A 76 1.76 16.94 -14.47
C ASP A 76 0.90 16.74 -13.20
N GLY A 77 1.18 15.70 -12.41
CA GLY A 77 0.46 15.36 -11.17
C GLY A 77 -0.77 14.48 -11.37
N GLY A 78 -1.17 14.20 -12.63
CA GLY A 78 -2.23 13.26 -12.96
C GLY A 78 -1.82 11.80 -12.74
N LEU A 79 -2.80 10.90 -12.62
CA LEU A 79 -2.53 9.46 -12.55
C LEU A 79 -1.91 8.98 -13.86
N ASP A 80 -0.83 8.21 -13.75
CA ASP A 80 -0.19 7.57 -14.87
C ASP A 80 -0.85 6.23 -15.19
N HIS A 81 -1.94 6.31 -15.96
CA HIS A 81 -2.68 5.11 -16.40
C HIS A 81 -1.83 4.16 -17.27
N ASP A 82 -0.74 4.62 -17.88
CA ASP A 82 0.10 3.80 -18.75
C ASP A 82 1.06 2.90 -17.95
N SER A 83 1.44 3.32 -16.74
CA SER A 83 2.31 2.54 -15.83
C SER A 83 1.55 1.88 -14.67
N ALA A 84 0.30 2.28 -14.42
CA ALA A 84 -0.53 1.70 -13.38
C ALA A 84 -0.91 0.24 -13.69
N LEU A 85 -0.45 -0.69 -12.86
CA LEU A 85 -0.87 -2.09 -12.93
C LEU A 85 -2.38 -2.22 -12.72
N THR A 86 -3.03 -3.14 -13.44
CA THR A 86 -4.48 -3.33 -13.37
C THR A 86 -4.82 -4.80 -13.63
N GLY A 87 -6.03 -5.24 -13.28
CA GLY A 87 -6.45 -6.63 -13.46
C GLY A 87 -5.50 -7.62 -12.80
N ASP A 88 -5.27 -8.76 -13.44
CA ASP A 88 -4.46 -9.85 -12.88
C ASP A 88 -3.02 -9.42 -12.57
N ASP A 89 -2.43 -8.50 -13.34
CA ASP A 89 -1.06 -8.01 -13.11
C ASP A 89 -0.94 -7.26 -11.77
N LEU A 90 -1.95 -6.47 -11.41
CA LEU A 90 -1.98 -5.79 -10.10
C LEU A 90 -2.14 -6.80 -8.97
N LEU A 91 -3.00 -7.80 -9.18
CA LEU A 91 -3.27 -8.80 -8.16
C LEU A 91 -2.05 -9.71 -7.93
N ASP A 92 -1.38 -10.11 -9.00
CA ASP A 92 -0.14 -10.90 -8.94
C ASP A 92 0.98 -10.11 -8.27
N PHE A 93 1.16 -8.83 -8.61
CA PHE A 93 2.14 -7.97 -7.92
C PHE A 93 1.87 -7.89 -6.42
N VAL A 94 0.62 -7.62 -6.02
CA VAL A 94 0.29 -7.52 -4.59
C VAL A 94 0.54 -8.83 -3.85
N ASN A 95 0.13 -9.96 -4.44
CA ASN A 95 0.21 -11.27 -3.78
C ASN A 95 1.61 -11.88 -3.80
N ARG A 96 2.37 -11.71 -4.89
CA ARG A 96 3.64 -12.41 -5.11
C ARG A 96 4.86 -11.54 -4.84
N ASP A 97 4.72 -10.23 -4.92
CA ASP A 97 5.85 -9.31 -4.75
C ASP A 97 5.68 -8.45 -3.49
N LEU A 98 4.60 -7.67 -3.40
CA LEU A 98 4.40 -6.70 -2.31
C LEU A 98 4.25 -7.37 -0.93
N PHE A 99 3.30 -8.29 -0.77
CA PHE A 99 3.07 -8.95 0.51
C PHE A 99 4.30 -9.73 1.00
N PRO A 100 4.95 -10.58 0.16
CA PRO A 100 6.19 -11.26 0.56
C PRO A 100 7.33 -10.30 0.90
N TYR A 101 7.46 -9.19 0.17
CA TYR A 101 8.44 -8.15 0.50
C TYR A 101 8.20 -7.58 1.90
N LEU A 102 6.96 -7.17 2.21
CA LEU A 102 6.60 -6.58 3.50
C LEU A 102 6.75 -7.59 4.65
N GLN A 103 6.34 -8.84 4.45
CA GLN A 103 6.51 -9.93 5.43
C GLN A 103 7.98 -10.14 5.80
N GLY A 104 8.88 -10.08 4.81
CA GLY A 104 10.31 -10.27 5.03
C GLY A 104 10.95 -9.20 5.91
N PHE A 105 10.29 -8.07 6.22
CA PHE A 105 10.83 -7.12 7.19
C PHE A 105 11.01 -7.71 8.58
N ARG A 106 10.19 -8.69 8.97
CA ARG A 106 10.32 -9.38 10.25
C ARG A 106 11.71 -10.01 10.44
N GLU A 107 12.31 -10.49 9.36
CA GLU A 107 13.65 -11.10 9.36
C GLU A 107 14.76 -10.07 9.16
N ARG A 108 14.49 -9.02 8.37
CA ARG A 108 15.48 -7.99 8.01
C ARG A 108 15.62 -6.89 9.07
N ALA A 109 14.62 -6.70 9.92
CA ALA A 109 14.62 -5.66 10.93
C ALA A 109 15.74 -5.85 11.95
N SER A 110 16.34 -4.74 12.39
CA SER A 110 17.42 -4.75 13.38
C SER A 110 16.95 -5.10 14.80
N GLY A 111 15.64 -5.08 15.06
CA GLY A 111 15.05 -5.49 16.32
C GLY A 111 13.53 -5.30 16.39
N PRO A 112 12.87 -5.85 17.41
CA PRO A 112 11.41 -5.87 17.54
C PRO A 112 10.76 -4.49 17.74
N ASP A 113 11.53 -3.51 18.22
CA ASP A 113 11.02 -2.15 18.47
C ASP A 113 10.99 -1.25 17.22
N THR A 114 11.48 -1.75 16.08
CA THR A 114 11.56 -1.01 14.81
C THR A 114 10.20 -0.94 14.09
N ILE A 115 10.07 0.00 13.15
CA ILE A 115 8.83 0.11 12.34
C ILE A 115 8.79 -1.04 11.33
N GLU A 116 9.94 -1.39 10.76
CA GLU A 116 10.17 -2.49 9.86
C GLU A 116 9.64 -3.80 10.46
N TYR A 117 10.07 -4.14 11.68
CA TYR A 117 9.60 -5.35 12.34
C TYR A 117 8.07 -5.36 12.49
N LYS A 118 7.47 -4.23 12.89
CA LYS A 118 6.01 -4.10 13.04
C LYS A 118 5.27 -4.25 11.71
N ILE A 119 5.82 -3.72 10.61
CA ILE A 119 5.31 -3.96 9.26
C ILE A 119 5.34 -5.47 8.97
N GLY A 120 6.49 -6.11 9.18
CA GLY A 120 6.64 -7.56 8.96
C GLY A 120 5.64 -8.40 9.74
N GLU A 121 5.40 -8.08 11.01
CA GLU A 121 4.41 -8.78 11.84
C GLU A 121 2.98 -8.58 11.32
N ILE A 122 2.57 -7.34 11.01
CA ILE A 122 1.22 -7.06 10.49
C ILE A 122 0.97 -7.84 9.20
N PHE A 123 1.89 -7.76 8.23
CA PHE A 123 1.70 -8.40 6.92
C PHE A 123 1.93 -9.92 6.94
N SER A 124 2.44 -10.48 8.03
CA SER A 124 2.50 -11.94 8.25
C SER A 124 1.13 -12.52 8.66
N GLU A 125 0.30 -11.72 9.32
CA GLU A 125 -1.03 -12.13 9.82
C GLU A 125 -2.17 -11.72 8.87
N VAL A 126 -1.95 -10.71 8.03
CA VAL A 126 -2.93 -10.23 7.05
C VAL A 126 -2.68 -10.85 5.68
N ARG A 127 -3.76 -11.09 4.93
CA ARG A 127 -3.67 -11.51 3.52
C ARG A 127 -4.56 -10.65 2.64
N ASN A 128 -4.11 -10.44 1.41
CA ASN A 128 -4.94 -9.83 0.39
C ASN A 128 -6.10 -10.79 0.03
N LYS A 129 -7.33 -10.30 0.17
CA LYS A 129 -8.56 -11.04 -0.14
C LYS A 129 -9.21 -10.64 -1.46
N PHE A 130 -8.76 -9.54 -2.08
CA PHE A 130 -9.23 -9.16 -3.42
C PHE A 130 -9.01 -10.32 -4.40
N GLN A 131 -10.05 -10.68 -5.14
CA GLN A 131 -10.02 -11.66 -6.22
C GLN A 131 -9.94 -10.98 -7.59
N SER A 132 -10.32 -9.70 -7.66
CA SER A 132 -10.26 -8.89 -8.87
C SER A 132 -9.28 -7.74 -8.69
N GLY A 133 -8.24 -7.70 -9.52
CA GLY A 133 -7.33 -6.56 -9.54
C GLY A 133 -7.95 -5.29 -10.11
N TYR A 134 -9.05 -5.39 -10.87
CA TYR A 134 -9.83 -4.21 -11.26
C TYR A 134 -10.55 -3.61 -10.05
N SER A 135 -11.14 -4.45 -9.20
CA SER A 135 -11.75 -3.98 -7.95
C SER A 135 -10.69 -3.39 -7.02
N LEU A 136 -9.55 -4.05 -6.88
CA LEU A 136 -8.44 -3.50 -6.10
C LEU A 136 -8.04 -2.13 -6.64
N ARG A 137 -7.91 -1.97 -7.97
CA ARG A 137 -7.59 -0.68 -8.59
C ARG A 137 -8.64 0.40 -8.32
N ASP A 138 -9.93 0.05 -8.34
CA ASP A 138 -11.01 1.00 -8.03
C ASP A 138 -11.00 1.46 -6.56
N ALA A 139 -10.41 0.66 -5.66
CA ALA A 139 -10.23 1.01 -4.25
C ALA A 139 -9.01 1.93 -3.98
N LEU A 140 -8.06 2.07 -4.91
CA LEU A 140 -6.83 2.88 -4.75
C LEU A 140 -7.03 4.35 -5.11
#